data_AF-A0A0F8X1S6-F1
#
_entry.id   AF-A0A0F8X1S6-F1
#
_cell.length_a   1.000
_cell.length_b   1.000
_cell.length_c   1.000
_cell.angle_alpha   90.00
_cell.angle_beta   90.00
_cell.angle_gamma   90.00
#
_symmetry.space_group_name_H-M   'P 1'
#
loop_
_entity.id
_entity.type
_entity.pdbx_description
1 polymer ?
#
loop_
_entity_poly.entity_id
_entity_poly.type
_entity_poly.pdbx_seq_one_letter_code
_entity_poly.pdbx_strand_id
1 'polypeptide(L)'
;MFQPGTPLIYDVLSTVADMRTATYVPGAIETGILQMAHSQMAQFYHVPSGGYIGVTNAHTNDAQSGYETGMNTTAAILAGADMLNMGGLLDSLMDFDYAKAVIDNEIALMLKKIKRGLEFSEENLSLELIAEIGPGGSYS
;
A
#
# COMPACT_ATOMS: atom_id res chain seq x y z
N MET A 1 1.17 -29.83 -13.06
CA MET A 1 -0.08 -29.06 -12.85
C MET A 1 -1.06 -30.01 -12.16
N PHE A 2 -1.43 -29.76 -10.91
CA PHE A 2 -2.18 -30.75 -10.11
C PHE A 2 -3.69 -30.74 -10.45
N GLN A 3 -4.28 -29.55 -10.66
CA GLN A 3 -5.67 -29.40 -11.07
C GLN A 3 -5.87 -28.08 -11.86
N PRO A 4 -6.44 -28.11 -13.09
CA PRO A 4 -6.81 -26.90 -13.81
C PRO A 4 -7.88 -26.09 -13.06
N GLY A 5 -7.75 -24.76 -13.05
CA GLY A 5 -8.70 -23.85 -12.42
C GLY A 5 -8.53 -23.69 -10.90
N THR A 6 -7.49 -24.26 -10.28
CA THR A 6 -7.15 -23.97 -8.88
C THR A 6 -6.90 -22.46 -8.72
N PRO A 7 -7.55 -21.79 -7.74
CA PRO A 7 -7.30 -20.38 -7.46
C PRO A 7 -5.83 -20.13 -7.13
N LEU A 8 -5.26 -19.10 -7.73
CA LEU A 8 -3.86 -18.70 -7.55
C LEU A 8 -3.80 -17.18 -7.39
N ILE A 9 -2.83 -16.74 -6.58
CA ILE A 9 -2.45 -15.33 -6.47
C ILE A 9 -1.08 -15.21 -7.14
N TYR A 10 -0.93 -14.24 -8.04
CA TYR A 10 0.37 -13.89 -8.55
C TYR A 10 1.03 -12.99 -7.51
N ASP A 11 2.01 -13.53 -6.77
CA ASP A 11 2.61 -12.89 -5.62
C ASP A 11 4.12 -12.72 -5.83
N VAL A 12 4.70 -11.67 -5.25
CA VAL A 12 6.10 -11.33 -5.38
C VAL A 12 6.67 -10.74 -4.10
N LEU A 13 7.95 -11.02 -3.85
CA LEU A 13 8.80 -10.35 -2.87
C LEU A 13 9.93 -9.66 -3.64
N SER A 14 9.57 -8.60 -4.36
CA SER A 14 10.56 -7.81 -5.10
C SER A 14 11.37 -6.97 -4.12
N THR A 15 12.65 -6.76 -4.41
CA THR A 15 13.53 -5.93 -3.57
C THR A 15 14.75 -5.50 -4.35
N VAL A 16 15.58 -4.66 -3.74
CA VAL A 16 16.91 -4.33 -4.21
C VAL A 16 17.95 -4.58 -3.11
N ALA A 17 19.21 -4.69 -3.53
CA ALA A 17 20.34 -4.74 -2.60
C ALA A 17 20.97 -3.35 -2.46
N ASP A 18 21.36 -2.98 -1.24
CA ASP A 18 22.18 -1.80 -1.00
C ASP A 18 23.57 -2.04 -1.62
N MET A 19 24.02 -1.19 -2.55
CA MET A 19 25.30 -1.43 -3.25
C MET A 19 26.54 -1.26 -2.37
N ARG A 20 26.42 -0.59 -1.21
CA ARG A 20 27.52 -0.37 -0.27
C ARG A 20 27.64 -1.50 0.73
N THR A 21 26.52 -2.01 1.24
CA THR A 21 26.50 -3.04 2.30
C THR A 21 26.10 -4.43 1.78
N ALA A 22 25.63 -4.52 0.53
CA ALA A 22 25.04 -5.73 -0.06
C ALA A 22 23.86 -6.30 0.74
N THR A 23 23.22 -5.47 1.57
CA THR A 23 22.10 -5.89 2.41
C THR A 23 20.79 -5.84 1.65
N TYR A 24 19.83 -6.64 2.11
CA TYR A 24 18.46 -6.68 1.61
C TYR A 24 17.70 -5.39 1.97
N VAL A 25 17.12 -4.68 0.99
CA VAL A 25 16.48 -3.36 1.18
C VAL A 25 15.01 -3.36 0.74
N PRO A 26 14.11 -4.03 1.48
CA PRO A 26 12.71 -4.10 1.11
C PRO A 26 11.96 -2.76 1.28
N GLY A 27 12.49 -1.83 2.08
CA GLY A 27 11.92 -0.49 2.26
C GLY A 27 12.22 0.48 1.13
N ALA A 28 13.15 0.15 0.23
CA ALA A 28 13.51 0.98 -0.92
C ALA A 28 12.31 1.27 -1.83
N ILE A 29 12.28 2.45 -2.45
CA ILE A 29 11.18 2.84 -3.35
C ILE A 29 11.16 2.01 -4.64
N GLU A 30 12.32 1.49 -5.04
CA GLU A 30 12.49 0.54 -6.13
C GLU A 30 11.61 -0.70 -5.92
N THR A 31 11.43 -1.15 -4.68
CA THR A 31 10.51 -2.25 -4.33
C THR A 31 9.07 -1.88 -4.69
N GLY A 32 8.62 -0.66 -4.38
CA GLY A 32 7.33 -0.13 -4.81
C GLY A 32 7.17 -0.07 -6.33
N ILE A 33 8.20 0.39 -7.05
CA ILE A 33 8.19 0.45 -8.52
C ILE A 33 8.05 -0.96 -9.14
N LEU A 34 8.81 -1.93 -8.62
CA LEU A 34 8.74 -3.32 -9.05
C LEU A 34 7.36 -3.92 -8.74
N GLN A 35 6.78 -3.63 -7.57
CA GLN A 35 5.44 -4.06 -7.22
C GLN A 35 4.38 -3.48 -8.18
N MET A 36 4.50 -2.21 -8.57
CA MET A 36 3.58 -1.61 -9.54
C MET A 36 3.64 -2.31 -10.90
N ALA A 37 4.85 -2.60 -11.40
CA ALA A 37 5.03 -3.35 -12.64
C ALA A 37 4.46 -4.76 -12.54
N HIS A 38 4.68 -5.43 -11.40
CA HIS A 38 4.10 -6.73 -11.10
C HIS A 38 2.56 -6.70 -11.11
N SER A 39 1.94 -5.70 -10.48
CA SER A 39 0.47 -5.57 -10.47
C SER A 39 -0.11 -5.38 -11.88
N GLN A 40 0.58 -4.64 -12.75
CA GLN A 40 0.19 -4.53 -14.16
C GLN A 40 0.30 -5.88 -14.89
N MET A 41 1.34 -6.67 -14.60
CA MET A 41 1.47 -8.02 -15.16
C MET A 41 0.39 -8.98 -14.64
N ALA A 42 0.01 -8.89 -13.36
CA ALA A 42 -1.10 -9.66 -12.79
C ALA A 42 -2.42 -9.39 -13.53
N GLN A 43 -2.69 -8.11 -13.81
CA GLN A 43 -3.86 -7.70 -14.60
C GLN A 43 -3.80 -8.24 -16.03
N PHE A 44 -2.63 -8.20 -16.67
CA PHE A 44 -2.43 -8.79 -18.00
C PHE A 44 -2.71 -10.30 -18.03
N TYR A 45 -2.34 -11.02 -16.97
CA TYR A 45 -2.62 -12.46 -16.83
C TYR A 45 -4.01 -12.77 -16.25
N HIS A 46 -4.82 -11.76 -15.94
CA HIS A 46 -6.15 -11.89 -15.34
C HIS A 46 -6.15 -12.69 -14.02
N VAL A 47 -5.15 -12.44 -13.17
CA VAL A 47 -5.01 -13.08 -11.85
C VAL A 47 -4.83 -12.02 -10.76
N PRO A 48 -5.23 -12.31 -9.50
CA PRO A 48 -5.03 -11.38 -8.40
C PRO A 48 -3.55 -11.06 -8.15
N SER A 49 -3.25 -9.80 -7.87
CA SER A 49 -1.91 -9.33 -7.50
C SER A 49 -1.70 -9.37 -5.99
N GLY A 50 -0.81 -10.24 -5.54
CA GLY A 50 -0.22 -10.23 -4.20
C GLY A 50 1.14 -9.52 -4.18
N GLY A 51 1.60 -9.14 -3.00
CA GLY A 51 2.98 -8.71 -2.83
C GLY A 51 3.34 -8.53 -1.36
N TYR A 52 4.57 -8.88 -1.01
CA TYR A 52 5.20 -8.34 0.19
C TYR A 52 5.63 -6.91 -0.07
N ILE A 53 4.83 -5.97 0.43
CA ILE A 53 5.04 -4.55 0.27
C ILE A 53 4.65 -3.85 1.56
N GLY A 54 5.23 -2.68 1.85
CA GLY A 54 5.04 -2.03 3.15
C GLY A 54 5.98 -2.51 4.25
N VAL A 55 7.07 -3.16 3.84
CA VAL A 55 8.18 -3.57 4.69
C VAL A 55 9.16 -2.40 4.83
N THR A 56 9.91 -2.36 5.93
CA THR A 56 10.90 -1.31 6.19
C THR A 56 12.25 -1.89 6.63
N ASN A 57 13.31 -1.15 6.34
CA ASN A 57 14.66 -1.37 6.84
C ASN A 57 14.92 -0.71 8.21
N ALA A 58 13.97 0.06 8.72
CA ALA A 58 14.10 0.69 10.02
C ALA A 58 14.13 -0.35 11.14
N HIS A 59 15.03 -0.15 12.11
CA HIS A 59 15.12 -0.99 13.31
C HIS A 59 14.15 -0.57 14.41
N THR A 60 13.53 0.61 14.28
CA THR A 60 12.53 1.13 15.23
C THR A 60 11.39 1.78 14.50
N ASN A 61 10.29 2.03 15.21
CA ASN A 61 9.11 2.66 14.63
C ASN A 61 9.27 4.18 14.58
N ASP A 62 10.11 4.62 13.64
CA ASP A 62 10.47 6.02 13.43
C ASP A 62 9.88 6.58 12.12
N ALA A 63 10.38 7.74 11.71
CA ALA A 63 9.96 8.36 10.46
C ALA A 63 10.31 7.52 9.22
N GLN A 64 11.46 6.84 9.21
CA GLN A 64 11.88 5.99 8.09
C GLN A 64 10.89 4.83 7.92
N SER A 65 10.57 4.15 9.02
CA SER A 65 9.53 3.11 9.09
C SER A 65 8.20 3.57 8.47
N GLY A 66 7.75 4.78 8.81
CA GLY A 66 6.53 5.36 8.26
C GLY A 66 6.61 5.69 6.77
N TYR A 67 7.69 6.34 6.33
CA TYR A 67 7.86 6.73 4.92
C TYR A 67 7.99 5.51 4.00
N GLU A 68 8.84 4.55 4.36
CA GLU A 68 9.06 3.34 3.56
C GLU A 68 7.78 2.51 3.45
N THR A 69 7.08 2.25 4.57
CA THR A 69 5.81 1.52 4.52
C THR A 69 4.75 2.29 3.74
N GLY A 70 4.57 3.58 4.03
CA GLY A 70 3.51 4.40 3.45
C GLY A 70 3.66 4.63 1.93
N MET A 71 4.86 4.98 1.46
CA MET A 71 5.09 5.25 0.02
C MET A 71 4.91 3.98 -0.81
N ASN A 72 5.52 2.87 -0.39
CA ASN A 72 5.50 1.61 -1.12
C ASN A 72 4.09 1.02 -1.21
N THR A 73 3.34 1.03 -0.10
CA THR A 73 1.97 0.50 -0.09
C THR A 73 1.00 1.38 -0.88
N THR A 74 1.15 2.71 -0.81
CA THR A 74 0.36 3.64 -1.61
C THR A 74 0.59 3.41 -3.10
N ALA A 75 1.85 3.27 -3.52
CA ALA A 75 2.21 2.96 -4.91
C ALA A 75 1.56 1.64 -5.38
N ALA A 76 1.67 0.58 -4.59
CA ALA A 76 1.09 -0.73 -4.91
C ALA A 76 -0.45 -0.67 -5.05
N ILE A 77 -1.14 0.01 -4.14
CA ILE A 77 -2.60 0.15 -4.20
C ILE A 77 -3.04 0.93 -5.43
N LEU A 78 -2.35 2.03 -5.76
CA LEU A 78 -2.66 2.83 -6.95
C LEU A 78 -2.37 2.08 -8.26
N ALA A 79 -1.44 1.12 -8.26
CA ALA A 79 -1.20 0.23 -9.39
C ALA A 79 -2.17 -0.96 -9.48
N GLY A 80 -3.11 -1.08 -8.54
CA GLY A 80 -4.15 -2.10 -8.56
C GLY A 80 -3.76 -3.41 -7.88
N ALA A 81 -2.91 -3.38 -6.84
CA ALA A 81 -2.67 -4.55 -6.02
C ALA A 81 -3.94 -5.00 -5.27
N ASP A 82 -4.12 -6.32 -5.15
CA ASP A 82 -5.27 -6.95 -4.50
C ASP A 82 -4.99 -7.33 -3.05
N MET A 83 -3.77 -7.80 -2.77
CA MET A 83 -3.35 -8.26 -1.45
C MET A 83 -1.96 -7.71 -1.12
N LEU A 84 -1.82 -7.15 0.08
CA LEU A 84 -0.54 -6.68 0.61
C LEU A 84 -0.16 -7.53 1.83
N ASN A 85 0.96 -8.23 1.76
CA ASN A 85 1.56 -8.93 2.89
C ASN A 85 2.36 -7.92 3.74
N MET A 86 1.64 -7.11 4.53
CA MET A 86 2.18 -6.04 5.38
C MET A 86 1.75 -6.18 6.85
N GLY A 87 2.43 -5.47 7.75
CA GLY A 87 1.98 -5.29 9.13
C GLY A 87 2.98 -5.78 10.18
N GLY A 88 3.48 -4.85 11.00
CA GLY A 88 4.31 -5.14 12.17
C GLY A 88 5.75 -5.51 11.88
N LEU A 89 6.18 -5.46 10.62
CA LEU A 89 7.52 -5.92 10.21
C LEU A 89 8.53 -4.77 10.25
N LEU A 90 9.65 -5.00 10.94
CA LEU A 90 10.81 -4.13 11.03
C LEU A 90 12.08 -4.90 10.62
N ASP A 91 13.20 -4.17 10.56
CA ASP A 91 14.53 -4.70 10.26
C ASP A 91 14.53 -5.70 9.09
N SER A 92 13.95 -5.27 7.97
CA SER A 92 13.98 -6.06 6.73
C SER A 92 13.32 -7.44 6.85
N LEU A 93 12.20 -7.55 7.58
CA LEU A 93 11.45 -8.77 7.91
C LEU A 93 12.01 -9.61 9.06
N MET A 94 13.07 -9.16 9.72
CA MET A 94 13.70 -9.94 10.80
C MET A 94 12.96 -9.81 12.13
N ASP A 95 12.30 -8.67 12.35
CA ASP A 95 11.63 -8.37 13.61
C ASP A 95 10.13 -8.10 13.43
N PHE A 96 9.35 -8.52 14.42
CA PHE A 96 7.93 -8.17 14.54
C PHE A 96 7.70 -7.28 15.76
N ASP A 97 7.09 -6.12 15.56
CA ASP A 97 6.74 -5.18 16.62
C ASP A 97 5.24 -4.90 16.65
N TYR A 98 4.65 -5.01 17.85
CA TYR A 98 3.21 -4.82 18.05
C TYR A 98 2.78 -3.36 17.86
N ALA A 99 3.61 -2.38 18.22
CA ALA A 99 3.28 -0.98 18.02
C ALA A 99 3.30 -0.63 16.52
N LYS A 100 4.27 -1.16 15.77
CA LYS A 100 4.33 -1.09 14.31
C LYS A 100 3.10 -1.73 13.67
N ALA A 101 2.62 -2.86 14.19
CA ALA A 101 1.40 -3.48 13.67
C ALA A 101 0.16 -2.56 13.81
N VAL A 102 0.06 -1.80 14.91
CA VAL A 102 -1.02 -0.81 15.09
C VAL A 102 -0.87 0.36 14.11
N ILE A 103 0.35 0.87 13.91
CA ILE A 103 0.61 1.95 12.93
C ILE A 103 0.31 1.47 11.51
N ASP A 104 0.76 0.27 11.15
CA ASP A 104 0.52 -0.32 9.83
C ASP A 104 -0.96 -0.58 9.58
N ASN A 105 -1.72 -0.91 10.63
CA ASN A 105 -3.17 -1.00 10.52
C ASN A 105 -3.80 0.36 10.19
N GLU A 106 -3.35 1.46 10.79
CA GLU A 106 -3.83 2.81 10.44
C GLU A 106 -3.47 3.16 8.98
N ILE A 107 -2.25 2.82 8.54
CA ILE A 107 -1.86 2.94 7.13
C ILE A 107 -2.80 2.13 6.24
N ALA A 108 -3.09 0.87 6.59
CA ALA A 108 -4.01 0.02 5.84
C ALA A 108 -5.44 0.60 5.77
N LEU A 109 -5.92 1.24 6.83
CA LEU A 109 -7.22 1.94 6.83
C LEU A 109 -7.21 3.15 5.88
N MET A 110 -6.13 3.93 5.86
CA MET A 110 -5.96 5.01 4.88
C MET A 110 -5.91 4.48 3.45
N LEU A 111 -5.19 3.39 3.20
CA LEU A 111 -5.11 2.73 1.89
C LEU A 111 -6.48 2.23 1.42
N LYS A 112 -7.32 1.69 2.32
CA LYS A 112 -8.71 1.32 2.00
C LYS A 112 -9.52 2.53 1.55
N LYS A 113 -9.34 3.70 2.18
CA LYS A 113 -9.98 4.94 1.75
C LYS A 113 -9.48 5.38 0.37
N ILE A 114 -8.18 5.30 0.12
CA ILE A 114 -7.58 5.58 -1.20
C ILE A 114 -8.17 4.66 -2.27
N LYS A 115 -8.21 3.34 -2.02
CA LYS A 115 -8.76 2.34 -2.95
C LYS A 115 -10.24 2.55 -3.24
N ARG A 116 -11.02 2.99 -2.24
CA ARG A 116 -12.45 3.32 -2.41
C ARG A 116 -12.66 4.51 -3.36
N GLY A 117 -11.74 5.49 -3.35
CA GLY A 117 -11.84 6.68 -4.17
C GLY A 117 -12.97 7.62 -3.73
N LEU A 118 -13.39 8.48 -4.67
CA LEU A 118 -14.50 9.43 -4.48
C LEU A 118 -15.82 8.78 -4.88
N GLU A 119 -16.84 8.99 -4.06
CA GLU A 119 -18.21 8.56 -4.34
C GLU A 119 -19.00 9.71 -4.96
N PHE A 120 -19.60 9.48 -6.13
CA PHE A 120 -20.36 10.48 -6.86
C PHE A 120 -21.87 10.29 -6.63
N SER A 121 -22.47 11.21 -5.90
CA SER A 121 -23.92 11.30 -5.70
C SER A 121 -24.34 12.77 -5.56
N GLU A 122 -25.61 13.10 -5.78
CA GLU A 122 -26.11 14.48 -5.59
C GLU A 122 -25.87 14.97 -4.15
N GLU A 123 -26.06 14.08 -3.16
CA GLU A 123 -25.78 14.33 -1.75
C GLU A 123 -24.29 14.67 -1.52
N ASN A 124 -23.37 13.85 -2.04
CA ASN A 124 -21.93 14.04 -1.86
C ASN A 124 -21.39 15.28 -2.58
N LEU A 125 -22.08 15.75 -3.63
CA LEU A 125 -21.72 17.01 -4.29
C LEU A 125 -22.12 18.23 -3.46
N SER A 126 -23.16 18.11 -2.62
CA SER A 126 -23.61 19.15 -1.68
C SER A 126 -23.83 20.53 -2.31
N LEU A 127 -24.25 20.57 -3.58
CA LEU A 127 -24.34 21.82 -4.36
C LEU A 127 -25.36 22.80 -3.77
N GLU A 128 -26.48 22.30 -3.24
CA GLU A 128 -27.52 23.12 -2.61
C GLU A 128 -27.00 23.79 -1.33
N LEU A 129 -26.33 23.03 -0.47
CA LEU A 129 -25.72 23.53 0.76
C LEU A 129 -24.65 24.59 0.46
N ILE A 130 -23.84 24.36 -0.57
CA ILE A 130 -22.82 25.33 -1.00
C ILE A 130 -23.48 26.66 -1.44
N ALA A 131 -24.58 26.58 -2.19
CA ALA A 131 -25.32 27.75 -2.63
C ALA A 131 -26.02 28.49 -1.46
N GLU A 132 -26.52 27.75 -0.47
CA GLU A 132 -27.18 28.30 0.73
C GLU A 132 -26.20 29.08 1.62
N ILE A 133 -25.04 28.51 1.93
CA ILE A 133 -24.05 29.14 2.82
C ILE A 133 -23.40 30.35 2.15
N GLY A 134 -23.13 30.25 0.84
CA GLY A 134 -22.55 31.33 0.05
C GLY A 134 -21.11 31.71 0.43
N PRO A 135 -20.55 32.73 -0.22
CA PRO A 135 -19.16 33.12 -0.02
C PRO A 135 -18.88 33.63 1.40
N GLY A 136 -17.85 33.08 2.04
CA GLY A 136 -17.40 33.51 3.37
C GLY A 136 -18.13 32.85 4.55
N GLY A 137 -19.10 31.97 4.29
CA GLY A 137 -19.72 31.13 5.33
C GLY A 137 -18.86 29.92 5.73
N SER A 138 -19.26 29.24 6.80
CA SER A 138 -18.58 28.06 7.34
C SER A 138 -19.51 26.84 7.36
N TYR A 139 -18.95 25.66 7.05
CA TYR A 139 -19.64 24.35 7.08
C TYR A 139 -19.39 23.58 8.39
N SER A 140 -18.72 24.24 9.34
CA SER A 140 -18.35 23.70 10.66
C SER A 140 -19.53 23.64 11.62
#